data_AF-A0A830F8N5-F1
#
_entry.id   AF-A0A830F8N5-F1
#
_cell.length_a   1.000
_cell.length_b   1.000
_cell.length_c   1.000
_cell.angle_alpha   90.00
_cell.angle_beta   90.00
_cell.angle_gamma   90.00
#
_symmetry.space_group_name_H-M   'P 1'
#
loop_
_entity.id
_entity.type
_entity.pdbx_description
1 polymer ?
#
loop_
_entity_poly.entity_id
_entity_poly.type
_entity_poly.pdbx_seq_one_letter_code
_entity_poly.pdbx_strand_id
1 'polypeptide(L)' 'MKPDDIPGFTELVAAGPDDRVFDTLVLVGPIVVLALAVFGRGVATTALAAVYLLGFVGYVCLLGIRRARESDST' A
#
# COMPACT_ATOMS: atom_id res chain seq x y z
N MET A 1 16.13 -12.73 10.98
CA MET A 1 14.78 -13.33 10.95
C MET A 1 14.19 -13.01 9.58
N LYS A 2 13.73 -14.02 8.83
CA LYS A 2 13.13 -13.82 7.51
C LYS A 2 11.67 -13.36 7.70
N PRO A 3 11.20 -12.36 6.96
CA PRO A 3 9.81 -11.90 7.04
C PRO A 3 8.78 -12.96 6.60
N ASP A 4 9.22 -14.06 5.97
CA ASP A 4 8.37 -15.15 5.47
C ASP A 4 7.81 -16.10 6.56
N ASP A 5 8.26 -15.96 7.81
CA ASP A 5 7.90 -16.88 8.91
C ASP A 5 6.60 -16.49 9.64
N ILE A 6 5.91 -15.46 9.17
CA ILE A 6 4.63 -15.01 9.72
C ILE A 6 3.50 -15.76 8.98
N PRO A 7 2.79 -16.71 9.63
CA PRO A 7 1.71 -17.45 8.99
C PRO A 7 0.61 -16.49 8.52
N GLY A 8 0.26 -16.56 7.24
CA GLY A 8 -0.70 -15.67 6.56
C GLY A 8 -0.05 -14.48 5.82
N PHE A 9 1.20 -14.11 6.12
CA PHE A 9 1.88 -13.01 5.43
C PHE A 9 2.17 -13.34 3.97
N THR A 10 2.63 -14.56 3.70
CA THR A 10 2.86 -15.07 2.33
C THR A 10 1.57 -15.16 1.52
N GLU A 11 0.43 -15.50 2.12
CA GLU A 11 -0.88 -15.52 1.44
C GLU A 11 -1.40 -14.09 1.19
N LEU A 12 -1.22 -13.16 2.12
CA LEU A 12 -1.56 -11.75 1.88
C LEU A 12 -0.67 -11.12 0.80
N VAL A 13 0.62 -11.45 0.77
CA VAL A 13 1.58 -10.96 -0.24
C VAL A 13 1.33 -11.64 -1.60
N ALA A 14 1.01 -12.93 -1.64
CA ALA A 14 0.68 -13.66 -2.88
C ALA A 14 -0.73 -13.34 -3.41
N ALA A 15 -1.67 -12.94 -2.54
CA ALA A 15 -2.95 -12.34 -2.94
C ALA A 15 -2.77 -10.87 -3.39
N GLY A 16 -1.66 -10.25 -2.97
CA GLY A 16 -1.14 -9.00 -3.48
C GLY A 16 -0.97 -9.09 -5.01
N PRO A 17 -1.34 -8.05 -5.75
CA PRO A 17 -1.11 -8.02 -7.20
C PRO A 17 0.37 -8.16 -7.51
N ASP A 18 0.72 -8.94 -8.53
CA ASP A 18 2.03 -8.91 -9.18
C ASP A 18 2.18 -7.59 -9.98
N ASP A 19 1.96 -6.48 -9.28
CA ASP A 19 1.86 -5.14 -9.83
C ASP A 19 2.85 -4.25 -9.11
N ARG A 20 3.88 -3.88 -9.87
CA ARG A 20 5.01 -3.06 -9.45
C ARG A 20 4.60 -1.74 -8.81
N VAL A 21 3.40 -1.25 -9.15
CA VAL A 21 2.83 -0.03 -8.58
C VAL A 21 2.46 -0.23 -7.11
N PHE A 22 1.85 -1.37 -6.76
CA PHE A 22 1.51 -1.68 -5.36
C PHE A 22 2.77 -1.86 -4.51
N ASP A 23 3.76 -2.60 -5.02
CA ASP A 23 5.06 -2.78 -4.37
C ASP A 23 5.76 -1.45 -4.09
N THR A 24 5.73 -0.55 -5.07
CA THR A 24 6.31 0.79 -4.92
C THR A 24 5.52 1.60 -3.88
N LEU A 25 4.19 1.51 -3.88
CA LEU A 25 3.34 2.20 -2.90
C LEU A 25 3.63 1.72 -1.48
N VAL A 26 3.74 0.41 -1.27
CA VAL A 26 4.10 -0.19 0.02
C VAL A 26 5.49 0.24 0.46
N LEU A 27 6.47 0.29 -0.43
CA LEU A 27 7.84 0.73 -0.13
C LEU A 27 7.92 2.24 0.21
N VAL A 28 7.05 3.04 -0.40
CA VAL A 28 6.95 4.48 -0.10
C VAL A 28 6.38 4.72 1.31
N GLY A 29 5.57 3.80 1.85
CA GLY A 29 5.02 3.89 3.22
C GLY A 29 6.07 4.09 4.32
N PRO A 30 7.08 3.21 4.46
CA PRO A 30 8.21 3.39 5.37
C PRO A 30 8.94 4.71 5.17
N ILE A 31 9.13 5.16 3.92
CA ILE A 31 9.80 6.44 3.61
C ILE A 31 8.97 7.62 4.11
N VAL A 32 7.65 7.59 3.92
CA VAL A 32 6.74 8.62 4.44
C VAL A 32 6.78 8.62 5.97
N VAL A 33 6.73 7.47 6.63
CA VAL A 33 6.86 7.37 8.09
C VAL A 33 8.20 7.94 8.58
N LEU A 34 9.31 7.64 7.88
CA LEU A 34 10.62 8.20 8.20
C LEU A 34 10.63 9.73 8.05
N ALA A 35 10.03 10.26 6.99
CA ALA A 35 9.88 11.70 6.79
C ALA A 35 9.04 12.34 7.90
N LEU A 36 7.93 11.72 8.31
CA LEU A 36 7.12 12.18 9.45
C LEU A 36 7.94 12.19 10.75
N ALA A 37 8.77 11.17 10.97
CA ALA A 37 9.61 11.05 12.16
C ALA A 37 10.73 12.09 12.21
N VAL A 38 11.35 12.42 11.07
CA VAL A 38 12.44 13.39 10.98
C VAL A 38 11.94 14.84 10.99
N PHE A 39 10.90 15.14 10.22
CA PHE A 39 10.38 16.51 10.09
C PHE A 39 9.36 16.89 11.18
N GLY A 40 8.85 15.93 11.96
CA GLY A 40 7.85 16.14 12.99
C GLY A 40 6.43 16.39 12.45
N ARG A 41 5.48 16.68 13.35
CA ARG A 41 4.08 16.98 12.98
C ARG A 41 3.92 18.45 12.59
N GLY A 42 3.88 18.73 11.29
CA GLY A 42 3.47 20.01 10.71
C GLY A 42 2.37 19.88 9.66
N VAL A 43 1.89 21.01 9.14
CA VAL A 43 0.84 21.04 8.09
C VAL A 43 1.33 20.34 6.81
N ALA A 44 2.58 20.57 6.42
CA ALA A 44 3.18 19.97 5.22
C ALA A 44 3.27 18.44 5.30
N THR A 45 3.76 17.92 6.43
CA THR A 45 3.87 16.47 6.67
C THR A 45 2.49 15.81 6.79
N THR A 46 1.51 16.52 7.35
CA THR A 46 0.12 16.04 7.42
C THR A 46 -0.51 15.94 6.03
N ALA A 47 -0.30 16.96 5.18
CA ALA A 47 -0.76 16.93 3.79
C ALA A 47 -0.09 15.79 3.00
N LEU A 48 1.22 15.60 3.17
CA LEU A 48 1.96 14.50 2.54
C LEU A 48 1.39 13.13 2.93
N ALA A 49 1.16 12.91 4.23
CA ALA A 49 0.57 11.69 4.74
C ALA A 49 -0.85 11.46 4.20
N ALA A 50 -1.67 12.51 4.14
CA ALA A 50 -3.02 12.43 3.61
C ALA A 50 -3.04 12.06 2.12
N VAL A 51 -2.19 12.68 1.30
CA VAL A 51 -2.08 12.37 -0.14
C VAL A 51 -1.61 10.93 -0.34
N TYR A 52 -0.57 10.50 0.40
CA TYR A 52 -0.08 9.13 0.34
C TYR A 52 -1.18 8.13 0.72
N LEU A 53 -1.90 8.38 1.82
CA LEU A 53 -2.96 7.50 2.30
C LEU A 53 -4.14 7.42 1.32
N LEU A 54 -4.59 8.55 0.78
CA LEU A 54 -5.66 8.60 -0.20
C LEU A 54 -5.27 7.89 -1.50
N GLY A 55 -4.03 8.07 -1.96
CA GLY A 55 -3.50 7.36 -3.13
C GLY A 55 -3.47 5.85 -2.89
N PHE A 56 -3.00 5.42 -1.72
CA PHE A 56 -2.97 4.02 -1.33
C PHE A 56 -4.36 3.39 -1.28
N VAL A 57 -5.29 3.99 -0.53
CA VAL A 57 -6.66 3.49 -0.39
C VAL A 57 -7.39 3.52 -1.73
N GLY A 58 -7.25 4.60 -2.49
CA GLY A 58 -7.89 4.74 -3.80
C GLY A 58 -7.40 3.70 -4.81
N TYR A 59 -6.09 3.46 -4.85
CA TYR A 59 -5.49 2.45 -5.73
C TYR A 59 -5.93 1.03 -5.33
N VAL A 60 -5.90 0.69 -4.04
CA VAL A 60 -6.38 -0.62 -3.54
C VAL A 60 -7.86 -0.83 -3.87
N CYS A 61 -8.69 0.20 -3.67
CA CYS A 61 -10.11 0.13 -3.99
C CYS A 61 -10.36 -0.06 -5.49
N LEU A 62 -9.68 0.71 -6.35
CA LEU A 62 -9.77 0.56 -7.81
C LEU A 62 -9.36 -0.83 -8.26
N LEU A 63 -8.30 -1.37 -7.68
CA LEU A 63 -7.80 -2.69 -8.04
C LEU A 63 -8.73 -3.82 -7.58
N GLY A 64 -9.30 -3.69 -6.38
CA GLY A 64 -10.35 -4.58 -5.89
C GLY A 64 -11.57 -4.59 -6.81
N ILE A 65 -12.03 -3.42 -7.26
CA ILE A 65 -13.16 -3.29 -8.19
C ILE A 65 -12.83 -3.92 -9.56
N ARG A 66 -11.62 -3.69 -10.08
CA ARG A 66 -11.19 -4.29 -11.36
C ARG A 66 -11.21 -5.82 -11.31
N ARG A 67 -10.67 -6.40 -10.23
CA ARG A 67 -10.66 -7.86 -10.03
C ARG A 67 -12.06 -8.45 -9.86
N ALA A 68 -12.95 -7.77 -9.15
CA ALA A 68 -14.34 -8.18 -9.01
C ALA A 68 -15.06 -8.24 -10.38
N ARG A 69 -14.69 -7.34 -11.31
CA ARG A 69 -15.22 -7.35 -12.68
C ARG A 69 -14.69 -8.49 -13.54
N GLU A 70 -13.43 -8.87 -13.39
CA GLU A 70 -12.84 -10.00 -14.15
C GLU A 70 -13.41 -11.35 -13.73
N SER A 71 -13.86 -11.49 -12.49
CA SER A 71 -14.46 -12.74 -11.99
C SER A 71 -15.89 -12.99 -12.47
N ASP A 72 -16.57 -11.95 -12.97
CA ASP A 72 -17.98 -12.02 -13.43
C ASP A 72 -18.11 -12.40 -14.92
N SER A 73 -16.99 -12.54 -15.65
CA SER A 73 -16.98 -12.87 -17.09
C SER A 73 -16.55 -14.31 -17.41
N THR A 74 -16.48 -15.20 -16.42
CA THR A 74 -16.17 -16.64 -16.58
C THR A 74 -17.35 -17.48 -16.15
#